data_AF-A0AA88A0G1-F1
#
_entry.id   AF-A0AA88A0G1-F1
#
_cell.length_a   1.000
_cell.length_b   1.000
_cell.length_c   1.000
_cell.angle_alpha   90.00
_cell.angle_beta   90.00
_cell.angle_gamma   90.00
#
_symmetry.space_group_name_H-M   'P 1'
#
loop_
_entity.id
_entity.type
_entity.pdbx_description
1 polymer ?
#
loop_
_entity_poly.entity_id
_entity_poly.type
_entity_poly.pdbx_seq_one_letter_code
_entity_poly.pdbx_strand_id
1 'polypeptide(L)'
;MVKFGRELKSDLEMIYVGQLCLSWEFLQWQYEKVFEIWESDPYGLRQYNEVAGEFQQFQVLLQRFIENEPFQGPRVENYIKNRCVMRYLLQVPVIREDSKERKKARKRDGESGTITSDMILEMLEESIRTIWRFIRADKYTHNLLPKSRRGMEIELQDPADSELLVKVQTELQTKDKRLKDLLRSGSCILKKLRKHHEDGSDHLHFFSQVDLRLVSRALNMSRITTDQLVWCHNKLSRINFVKRKIHVEPSFLLFPC
;
A
#
# COMPACT_ATOMS: atom_id res chain seq x y z
N MET A 1 23.83 26.41 -0.73
CA MET A 1 23.38 25.70 0.49
C MET A 1 21.88 25.43 0.51
N VAL A 2 21.01 26.43 0.22
CA VAL A 2 19.53 26.26 0.18
C VAL A 2 19.04 25.30 -0.92
N LYS A 3 19.67 25.33 -2.11
CA LYS A 3 19.33 24.43 -3.24
C LYS A 3 19.57 22.95 -2.90
N PHE A 4 20.76 22.63 -2.38
CA PHE A 4 21.13 21.28 -1.96
C PHE A 4 20.18 20.70 -0.88
N GLY A 5 19.79 21.52 0.10
CA GLY A 5 18.84 21.07 1.14
C GLY A 5 17.44 20.73 0.58
N ARG A 6 17.00 21.43 -0.48
CA ARG A 6 15.72 21.15 -1.16
C ARG A 6 15.80 19.87 -2.00
N GLU A 7 16.89 19.68 -2.74
CA GLU A 7 17.14 18.47 -3.53
C GLU A 7 17.15 17.25 -2.63
N LEU A 8 17.94 17.27 -1.55
CA LEU A 8 17.99 16.17 -0.59
C LEU A 8 16.62 15.85 0.01
N LYS A 9 15.83 16.87 0.38
CA LYS A 9 14.47 16.65 0.90
C LYS A 9 13.56 15.97 -0.11
N SER A 10 13.71 16.32 -1.40
CA SER A 10 12.95 15.71 -2.49
C SER A 10 13.35 14.25 -2.70
N ASP A 11 14.64 13.94 -2.63
CA ASP A 11 15.15 12.56 -2.75
C ASP A 11 14.69 11.68 -1.58
N LEU A 12 14.72 12.21 -0.35
CA LEU A 12 14.21 11.52 0.84
C LEU A 12 12.70 11.26 0.76
N GLU A 13 11.95 12.21 0.20
CA GLU A 13 10.52 12.04 -0.06
C GLU A 13 10.27 10.95 -1.10
N MET A 14 11.03 10.93 -2.19
CA MET A 14 10.98 9.87 -3.21
C MET A 14 11.23 8.49 -2.58
N ILE A 15 12.28 8.34 -1.75
CA ILE A 15 12.59 7.06 -1.09
C ILE A 15 11.42 6.56 -0.24
N TYR A 16 10.77 7.47 0.50
CA TYR A 16 9.60 7.14 1.31
C TYR A 16 8.40 6.72 0.45
N VAL A 17 8.07 7.51 -0.59
CA VAL A 17 6.93 7.23 -1.47
C VAL A 17 7.16 5.94 -2.27
N GLY A 18 8.36 5.75 -2.81
CA GLY A 18 8.76 4.54 -3.52
C GLY A 18 8.63 3.30 -2.65
N GLN A 19 9.11 3.35 -1.39
CA GLN A 19 8.90 2.24 -0.44
C GLN A 19 7.42 2.00 -0.18
N LEU A 20 6.63 3.06 0.06
CA LEU A 20 5.20 2.95 0.34
C LEU A 20 4.43 2.28 -0.81
N CYS A 21 4.71 2.70 -2.05
CA CYS A 21 4.15 2.10 -3.25
C CYS A 21 4.59 0.64 -3.40
N LEU A 22 5.88 0.33 -3.23
CA LEU A 22 6.40 -1.03 -3.33
C LEU A 22 5.75 -1.99 -2.31
N SER A 23 5.62 -1.56 -1.06
CA SER A 23 4.95 -2.35 -0.02
C SER A 23 3.52 -2.70 -0.40
N TRP A 24 2.82 -1.75 -1.02
CA TRP A 24 1.45 -1.96 -1.45
C TRP A 24 1.37 -2.97 -2.62
N GLU A 25 2.16 -2.77 -3.68
CA GLU A 25 2.22 -3.73 -4.81
C GLU A 25 2.53 -5.14 -4.32
N PHE A 26 3.48 -5.27 -3.40
CA PHE A 26 3.90 -6.56 -2.90
C PHE A 26 2.84 -7.23 -2.02
N LEU A 27 2.12 -6.46 -1.19
CA LEU A 27 0.98 -6.99 -0.42
C LEU A 27 -0.16 -7.49 -1.32
N GLN A 28 -0.50 -6.73 -2.37
CA GLN A 28 -1.52 -7.16 -3.35
C GLN A 28 -1.10 -8.46 -4.04
N TRP A 29 0.14 -8.54 -4.51
CA TRP A 29 0.67 -9.73 -5.16
C TRP A 29 0.70 -10.95 -4.22
N GLN A 30 1.17 -10.76 -2.98
CA GLN A 30 1.16 -11.81 -1.95
C GLN A 30 -0.26 -12.28 -1.63
N TYR A 31 -1.24 -11.38 -1.66
CA TYR A 31 -2.64 -11.71 -1.38
C TYR A 31 -3.22 -12.68 -2.41
N GLU A 32 -3.02 -12.38 -3.70
CA GLU A 32 -3.41 -13.29 -4.78
C GLU A 32 -2.72 -14.66 -4.63
N LYS A 33 -1.42 -14.66 -4.27
CA LYS A 33 -0.66 -15.89 -4.07
C LYS A 33 -1.14 -16.72 -2.88
N VAL A 34 -1.46 -16.11 -1.74
CA VAL A 34 -2.01 -16.84 -0.59
C VAL A 34 -3.40 -17.36 -0.87
N PHE A 35 -4.20 -16.59 -1.60
CA PHE A 35 -5.53 -17.03 -1.99
C PHE A 35 -5.46 -18.31 -2.82
N GLU A 36 -4.59 -18.37 -3.84
CA GLU A 36 -4.32 -19.60 -4.62
C GLU A 36 -3.87 -20.76 -3.73
N ILE A 37 -2.96 -20.50 -2.78
CA ILE A 37 -2.46 -21.52 -1.84
C ILE A 37 -3.59 -22.06 -0.97
N TRP A 38 -4.41 -21.18 -0.41
CA TRP A 38 -5.55 -21.50 0.44
C TRP A 38 -6.58 -22.36 -0.30
N GLU A 39 -6.93 -22.00 -1.54
CA GLU A 39 -7.81 -22.82 -2.39
C GLU A 39 -7.23 -24.23 -2.66
N SER A 40 -5.91 -24.33 -2.76
CA SER A 40 -5.20 -25.59 -3.04
C SER A 40 -4.88 -26.45 -1.80
N ASP A 41 -5.16 -25.96 -0.57
CA ASP A 41 -4.86 -26.65 0.69
C ASP A 41 -6.13 -26.89 1.53
N PRO A 42 -7.09 -27.70 1.04
CA PRO A 42 -8.37 -27.91 1.72
C PRO A 42 -8.25 -28.63 3.07
N TYR A 43 -7.10 -29.26 3.33
CA TYR A 43 -6.82 -29.99 4.56
C TYR A 43 -5.95 -29.20 5.55
N GLY A 44 -5.52 -27.98 5.21
CA GLY A 44 -4.71 -27.12 6.08
C GLY A 44 -3.38 -27.75 6.52
N LEU A 45 -2.73 -28.50 5.64
CA LEU A 45 -1.52 -29.26 5.98
C LEU A 45 -0.25 -28.39 5.97
N ARG A 46 -0.31 -27.25 5.27
CA ARG A 46 0.79 -26.29 5.21
C ARG A 46 0.82 -25.45 6.48
N GLN A 47 2.03 -25.09 6.91
CA GLN A 47 2.24 -24.33 8.16
C GLN A 47 3.06 -23.07 7.87
N TYR A 48 2.69 -21.96 8.51
CA TYR A 48 3.21 -20.62 8.20
C TYR A 48 3.62 -19.82 9.45
N ASN A 49 3.93 -20.48 10.55
CA ASN A 49 4.11 -19.79 11.83
C ASN A 49 5.28 -18.81 11.83
N GLU A 50 6.38 -19.09 11.12
CA GLU A 50 7.50 -18.15 11.06
C GLU A 50 7.07 -16.83 10.41
N VAL A 51 6.48 -16.93 9.22
CA VAL A 51 6.05 -15.74 8.48
C VAL A 51 4.86 -15.05 9.15
N ALA A 52 4.03 -15.79 9.89
CA ALA A 52 2.99 -15.22 10.73
C ALA A 52 3.57 -14.23 11.77
N GLY A 53 4.65 -14.62 12.47
CA GLY A 53 5.34 -13.72 13.40
C GLY A 53 5.90 -12.48 12.70
N GLU A 54 6.42 -12.64 11.47
CA GLU A 54 6.91 -11.52 10.67
C GLU A 54 5.79 -10.56 10.26
N PHE A 55 4.61 -11.06 9.88
CA PHE A 55 3.45 -10.21 9.56
C PHE A 55 2.91 -9.48 10.79
N GLN A 56 2.91 -10.12 11.96
CA GLN A 56 2.58 -9.43 13.21
C GLN A 56 3.56 -8.28 13.47
N GLN A 57 4.86 -8.52 13.29
CA GLN A 57 5.87 -7.48 13.45
C GLN A 57 5.69 -6.35 12.43
N PHE A 58 5.40 -6.66 11.17
CA PHE A 58 5.07 -5.68 10.15
C PHE A 58 3.88 -4.79 10.56
N GLN A 59 2.79 -5.40 11.04
CA GLN A 59 1.60 -4.67 11.51
C GLN A 59 1.94 -3.75 12.70
N VAL A 60 2.68 -4.26 13.69
CA VAL A 60 3.10 -3.50 14.88
C VAL A 60 3.97 -2.30 14.48
N LEU A 61 4.91 -2.47 13.55
CA LEU A 61 5.78 -1.37 13.09
C LEU A 61 4.97 -0.24 12.44
N LEU A 62 3.99 -0.57 11.60
CA LEU A 62 3.11 0.42 10.98
C LEU A 62 2.24 1.15 12.01
N GLN A 63 1.62 0.41 12.92
CA GLN A 63 0.77 0.99 13.97
C GLN A 63 1.57 1.90 14.89
N ARG A 64 2.71 1.41 15.40
CA ARG A 64 3.62 2.17 16.25
C ARG A 64 4.11 3.45 15.57
N PHE A 65 4.40 3.41 14.27
CA PHE A 65 4.78 4.61 13.53
C PHE A 65 3.66 5.66 13.56
N ILE A 66 2.42 5.28 13.27
CA ILE A 66 1.26 6.19 13.25
C ILE A 66 0.98 6.76 14.64
N GLU A 67 1.02 5.92 15.68
CA GLU A 67 0.76 6.35 17.06
C GLU A 67 1.78 7.37 17.57
N ASN A 68 3.05 7.20 17.18
CA ASN A 68 4.12 8.11 17.59
C ASN A 68 4.26 9.34 16.68
N GLU A 69 3.76 9.29 15.44
CA GLU A 69 3.93 10.34 14.43
C GLU A 69 3.60 11.76 14.92
N PRO A 70 2.52 12.02 15.69
CA PRO A 70 2.19 13.36 16.18
C PRO A 70 3.30 14.03 17.00
N PHE A 71 4.20 13.24 17.57
CA PHE A 71 5.29 13.68 18.44
C PHE A 71 6.65 13.74 17.73
N GLN A 72 6.72 13.35 16.45
CA GLN A 72 8.00 13.11 15.74
C GLN A 72 8.26 14.09 14.58
N GLY A 73 7.42 15.11 14.40
CA GLY A 73 7.58 16.13 13.35
C GLY A 73 7.11 15.66 11.97
N PRO A 74 7.70 16.18 10.86
CA PRO A 74 7.26 15.84 9.50
C PRO A 74 7.43 14.35 9.18
N ARG A 75 6.38 13.72 8.61
CA ARG A 75 6.31 12.28 8.32
C ARG A 75 7.53 11.72 7.58
N VAL A 76 7.95 12.36 6.50
CA VAL A 76 9.09 11.89 5.68
C VAL A 76 10.38 11.92 6.50
N GLU A 77 10.64 13.02 7.22
CA GLU A 77 11.83 13.15 8.06
C GLU A 77 11.81 12.12 9.21
N ASN A 78 10.64 11.92 9.82
CA ASN A 78 10.42 10.89 10.83
C ASN A 78 10.69 9.48 10.29
N TYR A 79 10.19 9.15 9.10
CA TYR A 79 10.43 7.88 8.42
C TYR A 79 11.93 7.63 8.19
N ILE A 80 12.65 8.62 7.65
CA ILE A 80 14.08 8.50 7.37
C ILE A 80 14.89 8.33 8.66
N LYS A 81 14.62 9.12 9.70
CA LYS A 81 15.28 9.00 11.01
C LYS A 81 15.11 7.60 11.60
N ASN A 82 13.93 7.02 11.43
CA ASN A 82 13.61 5.71 11.98
C ASN A 82 14.09 4.53 11.12
N ARG A 83 14.61 4.72 9.90
CA ARG A 83 15.09 3.60 9.07
C ARG A 83 16.15 2.74 9.76
N CYS A 84 16.98 3.32 10.64
CA CYS A 84 18.01 2.56 11.37
C CYS A 84 17.44 1.75 12.55
N VAL A 85 16.40 2.27 13.22
CA VAL A 85 15.81 1.70 14.44
C VAL A 85 14.67 0.73 14.11
N MET A 86 13.86 1.07 13.11
CA MET A 86 12.74 0.27 12.60
C MET A 86 13.07 -0.21 11.18
N ARG A 87 14.12 -1.04 11.07
CA ARG A 87 14.68 -1.47 9.77
C ARG A 87 13.66 -2.11 8.83
N TYR A 88 12.67 -2.81 9.40
CA TYR A 88 11.62 -3.51 8.66
C TYR A 88 10.35 -2.67 8.44
N LEU A 89 10.34 -1.37 8.77
CA LEU A 89 9.17 -0.51 8.54
C LEU A 89 8.88 -0.43 7.04
N LEU A 90 7.63 -0.72 6.65
CA LEU A 90 7.20 -0.87 5.26
C LEU A 90 7.90 -2.01 4.50
N GLN A 91 8.62 -2.92 5.15
CA GLN A 91 9.11 -4.14 4.52
C GLN A 91 8.10 -5.25 4.73
N VAL A 92 7.47 -5.68 3.64
CA VAL A 92 6.46 -6.72 3.68
C VAL A 92 7.15 -8.08 3.75
N PRO A 93 6.82 -8.93 4.73
CA PRO A 93 7.36 -10.29 4.83
C PRO A 93 7.02 -11.12 3.60
N VAL A 94 7.92 -12.05 3.24
CA VAL A 94 7.71 -12.97 2.12
C VAL A 94 7.08 -14.26 2.63
N ILE A 95 5.90 -14.56 2.10
CA ILE A 95 5.15 -15.79 2.38
C ILE A 95 5.92 -17.01 1.95
N ARG A 96 6.15 -17.87 2.93
CA ARG A 96 6.88 -19.12 2.80
C ARG A 96 6.38 -20.11 3.83
N GLU A 97 6.32 -21.38 3.42
CA GLU A 97 5.97 -22.48 4.30
C GLU A 97 7.12 -22.78 5.27
N ASP A 98 6.79 -23.19 6.49
CA ASP A 98 7.76 -23.57 7.50
C ASP A 98 8.61 -24.78 7.05
N SER A 99 9.91 -24.75 7.35
CA SER A 99 10.81 -25.86 7.03
C SER A 99 10.45 -27.14 7.80
N LYS A 100 10.76 -28.32 7.22
CA LYS A 100 10.51 -29.62 7.90
C LYS A 100 11.18 -29.71 9.27
N GLU A 101 12.32 -29.06 9.45
CA GLU A 101 13.04 -29.02 10.73
C GLU A 101 12.28 -28.21 11.77
N ARG A 102 11.77 -27.04 11.39
CA ARG A 102 10.94 -26.19 12.26
C ARG A 102 9.66 -26.88 12.67
N LYS A 103 8.97 -27.54 11.74
CA LYS A 103 7.78 -28.35 12.03
C LYS A 103 8.06 -29.46 13.04
N LYS A 104 9.23 -30.13 12.92
CA LYS A 104 9.66 -31.18 13.87
C LYS A 104 10.04 -30.60 15.24
N ALA A 105 10.72 -29.47 15.28
CA ALA A 105 11.11 -28.80 16.53
C ALA A 105 9.86 -28.46 17.37
N ARG A 106 8.85 -27.82 16.77
CA ARG A 106 7.60 -27.48 17.48
C ARG A 106 6.85 -28.68 18.03
N LYS A 107 6.82 -29.79 17.27
CA LYS A 107 6.23 -31.05 17.74
C LYS A 107 6.96 -31.62 18.96
N ARG A 108 8.28 -31.42 19.07
CA ARG A 108 9.07 -31.85 20.23
C ARG A 108 8.84 -30.94 21.43
N ASP A 109 8.72 -29.63 21.18
CA ASP A 109 8.55 -28.62 22.21
C ASP A 109 7.10 -28.53 22.74
N GLY A 110 6.17 -29.31 22.15
CA GLY A 110 4.76 -29.35 22.56
C GLY A 110 3.98 -28.08 22.17
N GLU A 111 4.49 -27.25 21.26
CA GLU A 111 3.78 -26.06 20.77
C GLU A 111 2.54 -26.47 19.95
N SER A 112 1.36 -26.09 20.42
CA SER A 112 0.07 -26.48 19.83
C SER A 112 -0.47 -25.50 18.77
N GLY A 113 0.13 -24.30 18.62
CA GLY A 113 -0.36 -23.27 17.71
C GLY A 113 0.17 -23.46 16.30
N THR A 114 -0.50 -24.25 15.46
CA THR A 114 -0.16 -24.33 14.02
C THR A 114 -0.88 -23.20 13.27
N ILE A 115 -0.14 -22.41 12.51
CA ILE A 115 -0.72 -21.39 11.61
C ILE A 115 -0.95 -22.01 10.24
N THR A 116 -2.21 -22.16 9.87
CA THR A 116 -2.70 -22.75 8.61
C THR A 116 -2.81 -21.71 7.48
N SER A 117 -3.20 -22.15 6.28
CA SER A 117 -3.40 -21.31 5.10
C SER A 117 -4.54 -20.29 5.26
N ASP A 118 -5.61 -20.63 5.99
CA ASP A 118 -6.71 -19.71 6.31
C ASP A 118 -6.25 -18.62 7.29
N MET A 119 -5.52 -19.01 8.35
CA MET A 119 -5.01 -18.05 9.32
C MET A 119 -4.02 -17.06 8.69
N ILE A 120 -3.12 -17.53 7.81
CA ILE A 120 -2.19 -16.62 7.14
C ILE A 120 -2.91 -15.68 6.15
N LEU A 121 -3.98 -16.13 5.49
CA LEU A 121 -4.84 -15.27 4.66
C LEU A 121 -5.47 -14.16 5.51
N GLU A 122 -6.06 -14.48 6.66
CA GLU A 122 -6.63 -13.48 7.58
C GLU A 122 -5.57 -12.47 8.07
N MET A 123 -4.36 -12.95 8.40
CA MET A 123 -3.25 -12.09 8.81
C MET A 123 -2.79 -11.16 7.70
N LEU A 124 -2.79 -11.64 6.46
CA LEU A 124 -2.46 -10.82 5.31
C LEU A 124 -3.52 -9.74 5.05
N GLU A 125 -4.80 -10.09 5.19
CA GLU A 125 -5.87 -9.10 5.13
C GLU A 125 -5.75 -8.03 6.22
N GLU A 126 -5.37 -8.40 7.45
CA GLU A 126 -5.14 -7.39 8.50
C GLU A 126 -3.89 -6.54 8.23
N SER A 127 -2.88 -7.10 7.58
CA SER A 127 -1.72 -6.35 7.10
C SER A 127 -2.12 -5.33 6.04
N ILE A 128 -3.00 -5.71 5.10
CA ILE A 128 -3.62 -4.85 4.09
C ILE A 128 -4.44 -3.72 4.75
N ARG A 129 -5.27 -4.04 5.76
CA ARG A 129 -6.03 -3.02 6.51
C ARG A 129 -5.10 -2.08 7.28
N THR A 130 -4.00 -2.60 7.82
CA THR A 130 -3.03 -1.82 8.59
C THR A 130 -2.23 -0.87 7.70
N ILE A 131 -1.73 -1.33 6.55
CA ILE A 131 -1.06 -0.42 5.60
C ILE A 131 -2.03 0.61 5.03
N TRP A 132 -3.31 0.26 4.83
CA TRP A 132 -4.32 1.24 4.45
C TRP A 132 -4.49 2.34 5.50
N ARG A 133 -4.57 1.99 6.79
CA ARG A 133 -4.60 2.99 7.88
C ARG A 133 -3.34 3.86 7.85
N PHE A 134 -2.18 3.26 7.58
CA PHE A 134 -0.91 3.97 7.43
C PHE A 134 -0.92 4.98 6.28
N ILE A 135 -1.33 4.56 5.08
CA ILE A 135 -1.45 5.42 3.89
C ILE A 135 -2.44 6.55 4.19
N ARG A 136 -3.62 6.22 4.73
CA ARG A 136 -4.66 7.19 5.04
C ARG A 136 -4.22 8.25 6.05
N ALA A 137 -3.31 7.93 6.96
CA ALA A 137 -2.75 8.90 7.92
C ALA A 137 -1.84 9.95 7.25
N ASP A 138 -1.29 9.67 6.06
CA ASP A 138 -0.48 10.64 5.33
C ASP A 138 -1.35 11.77 4.75
N LYS A 139 -1.12 13.00 5.23
CA LYS A 139 -1.87 14.20 4.84
C LYS A 139 -1.80 14.54 3.34
N TYR A 140 -0.80 14.04 2.62
CA TYR A 140 -0.62 14.28 1.19
C TYR A 140 -1.39 13.29 0.31
N THR A 141 -2.12 12.33 0.89
CA THR A 141 -2.96 11.36 0.13
C THR A 141 -4.40 11.85 -0.12
N HIS A 142 -4.84 12.90 0.59
CA HIS A 142 -6.24 13.33 0.59
C HIS A 142 -6.57 14.51 -0.31
N ASN A 143 -5.58 15.35 -0.59
CA ASN A 143 -5.77 16.60 -1.32
C ASN A 143 -4.78 16.65 -2.46
N LEU A 144 -5.25 16.87 -3.69
CA LEU A 144 -4.38 17.11 -4.85
C LEU A 144 -3.52 18.37 -4.71
N LEU A 145 -3.98 19.32 -3.89
CA LEU A 145 -3.19 20.40 -3.34
C LEU A 145 -3.59 20.60 -1.87
N PRO A 146 -2.80 20.10 -0.89
CA PRO A 146 -3.07 20.36 0.52
C PRO A 146 -3.05 21.85 0.82
N LYS A 147 -3.92 22.34 1.71
CA LYS A 147 -3.95 23.76 2.13
C LYS A 147 -2.59 24.27 2.63
N SER A 148 -1.72 23.37 3.14
CA SER A 148 -0.36 23.65 3.58
C SER A 148 0.66 23.87 2.44
N ARG A 149 0.28 23.67 1.17
CA ARG A 149 1.08 23.96 -0.04
C ARG A 149 0.58 25.17 -0.83
N ARG A 150 -0.37 25.96 -0.32
CA ARG A 150 -0.70 27.26 -0.93
C ARG A 150 0.57 28.13 -0.93
N GLY A 151 1.26 28.19 -2.07
CA GLY A 151 2.52 28.90 -2.28
C GLY A 151 3.77 28.04 -2.53
N MET A 152 3.69 26.70 -2.53
CA MET A 152 4.83 25.82 -2.88
C MET A 152 4.49 25.03 -4.14
N GLU A 153 4.98 25.51 -5.28
CA GLU A 153 4.80 24.92 -6.61
C GLU A 153 5.43 23.51 -6.66
N ILE A 154 4.75 22.55 -7.28
CA ILE A 154 5.33 21.23 -7.57
C ILE A 154 6.44 21.45 -8.58
N GLU A 155 7.66 21.06 -8.25
CA GLU A 155 8.78 21.17 -9.17
C GLU A 155 8.70 20.04 -10.19
N LEU A 156 8.26 20.37 -11.41
CA LEU A 156 8.41 19.47 -12.55
C LEU A 156 9.89 19.37 -12.90
N GLN A 157 10.39 18.14 -13.07
CA GLN A 157 11.76 17.96 -13.57
C GLN A 157 11.88 18.41 -15.03
N ASP A 158 10.88 18.09 -15.86
CA ASP A 158 10.76 18.57 -17.24
C ASP A 158 9.53 19.51 -17.36
N PRO A 159 9.71 20.80 -17.72
CA PRO A 159 8.61 21.72 -17.95
C PRO A 159 7.60 21.25 -19.02
N ALA A 160 8.02 20.41 -19.97
CA ALA A 160 7.14 19.84 -20.99
C ALA A 160 6.06 18.92 -20.41
N ASP A 161 6.26 18.40 -19.19
CA ASP A 161 5.32 17.49 -18.53
C ASP A 161 4.10 18.19 -17.92
N SER A 162 4.00 19.52 -18.03
CA SER A 162 2.87 20.28 -17.46
C SER A 162 1.51 19.80 -17.97
N GLU A 163 1.39 19.54 -19.28
CA GLU A 163 0.15 19.02 -19.88
C GLU A 163 -0.18 17.61 -19.36
N LEU A 164 0.84 16.74 -19.26
CA LEU A 164 0.69 15.39 -18.73
C LEU A 164 0.26 15.42 -17.26
N LEU A 165 0.85 16.29 -16.44
CA LEU A 165 0.48 16.47 -15.04
C LEU A 165 -1.00 16.86 -14.91
N VAL A 166 -1.47 17.85 -15.67
CA VAL A 166 -2.87 18.28 -15.65
C VAL A 166 -3.81 17.14 -16.07
N LYS A 167 -3.43 16.38 -17.11
CA LYS A 167 -4.18 15.21 -17.58
C LYS A 167 -4.30 14.15 -16.46
N VAL A 168 -3.20 13.78 -15.84
CA VAL A 168 -3.16 12.76 -14.77
C VAL A 168 -3.93 13.23 -13.53
N GLN A 169 -3.81 14.49 -13.13
CA GLN A 169 -4.59 15.06 -12.02
C GLN A 169 -6.11 15.02 -12.31
N THR A 170 -6.52 15.38 -13.52
CA THR A 170 -7.93 15.35 -13.95
C THR A 170 -8.47 13.92 -13.98
N GLU A 171 -7.66 12.97 -14.46
CA GLU A 171 -8.00 11.55 -14.45
C GLU A 171 -8.19 11.04 -13.02
N LEU A 172 -7.26 11.33 -12.11
CA LEU A 172 -7.35 10.97 -10.70
C LEU A 172 -8.61 11.56 -10.04
N GLN A 173 -8.92 12.84 -10.25
CA GLN A 173 -10.15 13.47 -9.73
C GLN A 173 -11.40 12.75 -10.22
N THR A 174 -11.43 12.43 -11.51
CA THR A 174 -12.57 11.76 -12.15
C THR A 174 -12.77 10.37 -11.57
N LYS A 175 -11.69 9.59 -11.43
CA LYS A 175 -11.75 8.22 -10.88
C LYS A 175 -12.06 8.21 -9.37
N ASP A 176 -11.52 9.14 -8.59
CA ASP A 176 -11.83 9.28 -7.16
C ASP A 176 -13.30 9.64 -6.93
N LYS A 177 -13.86 10.56 -7.74
CA LYS A 177 -15.30 10.89 -7.69
C LYS A 177 -16.16 9.68 -8.02
N ARG A 178 -15.87 8.99 -9.13
CA ARG A 178 -16.60 7.77 -9.54
C ARG A 178 -16.54 6.68 -8.47
N LEU A 179 -15.37 6.44 -7.89
CA LEU A 179 -15.21 5.46 -6.83
C LEU A 179 -16.03 5.84 -5.60
N LYS A 180 -16.00 7.09 -5.15
CA LYS A 180 -16.81 7.58 -4.03
C LYS A 180 -18.31 7.44 -4.29
N ASP A 181 -18.76 7.71 -5.51
CA ASP A 181 -20.18 7.59 -5.88
C ASP A 181 -20.65 6.14 -5.83
N LEU A 182 -19.81 5.19 -6.26
CA LEU A 182 -20.09 3.75 -6.13
C LEU A 182 -20.19 3.34 -4.65
N LEU A 183 -19.28 3.82 -3.80
CA LEU A 183 -19.26 3.48 -2.37
C LEU A 183 -20.42 4.09 -1.56
N ARG A 184 -20.91 5.27 -1.96
CA ARG A 184 -22.12 5.88 -1.38
C ARG A 184 -23.38 5.06 -1.64
N SER A 185 -23.39 4.28 -2.72
CA SER A 185 -24.55 3.46 -3.11
C SER A 185 -24.66 2.13 -2.37
N GLY A 186 -23.68 1.77 -1.53
CA GLY A 186 -23.77 0.60 -0.65
C GLY A 186 -22.43 0.07 -0.15
N SER A 187 -22.30 0.04 1.17
CA SER A 187 -21.32 -0.73 1.97
C SER A 187 -19.97 -0.10 2.34
N CYS A 188 -19.67 -0.15 3.63
CA CYS A 188 -18.36 0.14 4.20
C CYS A 188 -17.42 -1.05 3.91
N ILE A 189 -16.54 -0.90 2.93
CA ILE A 189 -15.66 -1.96 2.39
C ILE A 189 -14.80 -2.63 3.49
N LEU A 190 -14.35 -1.85 4.49
CA LEU A 190 -13.54 -2.37 5.60
C LEU A 190 -14.26 -3.44 6.43
N LYS A 191 -15.60 -3.41 6.50
CA LYS A 191 -16.40 -4.42 7.21
C LYS A 191 -16.63 -5.69 6.37
N LYS A 192 -16.48 -5.60 5.04
CA LYS A 192 -16.80 -6.66 4.10
C LYS A 192 -15.62 -7.50 3.63
N LEU A 193 -14.38 -6.98 3.73
CA LEU A 193 -13.17 -7.82 3.69
C LEU A 193 -13.26 -8.99 4.70
N ARG A 194 -14.09 -8.88 5.74
CA ARG A 194 -14.31 -9.93 6.75
C ARG A 194 -15.41 -10.94 6.38
N LYS A 195 -16.22 -10.67 5.34
CA LYS A 195 -17.27 -11.57 4.85
C LYS A 195 -16.74 -12.22 3.58
N HIS A 196 -16.09 -13.36 3.73
CA HIS A 196 -15.97 -14.29 2.61
C HIS A 196 -17.37 -14.60 2.06
N HIS A 197 -17.45 -14.72 0.74
CA HIS A 197 -18.65 -14.92 -0.09
C HIS A 197 -19.49 -13.67 -0.41
N GLU A 198 -19.34 -13.12 -1.63
CA GLU A 198 -20.36 -13.27 -2.70
C GLU A 198 -20.02 -12.49 -4.00
N ASP A 199 -19.13 -11.50 -3.98
CA ASP A 199 -18.72 -10.80 -5.21
C ASP A 199 -17.27 -10.34 -5.07
N GLY A 200 -16.34 -10.91 -5.85
CA GLY A 200 -14.91 -10.52 -5.87
C GLY A 200 -14.68 -9.02 -6.19
N SER A 201 -15.74 -8.31 -6.56
CA SER A 201 -15.84 -6.85 -6.67
C SER A 201 -15.35 -6.10 -5.42
N ASP A 202 -15.63 -6.58 -4.20
CA ASP A 202 -15.40 -5.80 -2.96
C ASP A 202 -13.89 -5.58 -2.66
N HIS A 203 -13.03 -6.56 -2.95
CA HIS A 203 -11.57 -6.42 -2.83
C HIS A 203 -11.01 -5.47 -3.90
N LEU A 204 -11.53 -5.55 -5.13
CA LEU A 204 -11.13 -4.65 -6.23
C LEU A 204 -11.47 -3.20 -5.93
N HIS A 205 -12.64 -2.93 -5.32
CA HIS A 205 -13.00 -1.60 -4.85
C HIS A 205 -12.01 -1.08 -3.81
N PHE A 206 -11.67 -1.91 -2.83
CA PHE A 206 -10.70 -1.55 -1.80
C PHE A 206 -9.33 -1.26 -2.40
N PHE A 207 -8.82 -2.15 -3.24
CA PHE A 207 -7.51 -2.03 -3.86
C PHE A 207 -7.41 -0.79 -4.73
N SER A 208 -8.43 -0.54 -5.55
CA SER A 208 -8.54 0.70 -6.34
C SER A 208 -8.52 1.94 -5.45
N GLN A 209 -9.18 1.89 -4.29
CA GLN A 209 -9.17 3.01 -3.34
C GLN A 209 -7.76 3.31 -2.81
N VAL A 210 -6.98 2.28 -2.50
CA VAL A 210 -5.59 2.43 -2.06
C VAL A 210 -4.72 2.97 -3.19
N ASP A 211 -4.86 2.42 -4.40
CA ASP A 211 -4.12 2.86 -5.59
C ASP A 211 -4.34 4.36 -5.88
N LEU A 212 -5.58 4.84 -5.84
CA LEU A 212 -5.88 6.26 -6.03
C LEU A 212 -5.22 7.15 -4.96
N ARG A 213 -5.11 6.67 -3.71
CA ARG A 213 -4.41 7.40 -2.63
C ARG A 213 -2.90 7.44 -2.84
N LEU A 214 -2.32 6.37 -3.34
CA LEU A 214 -0.89 6.31 -3.65
C LEU A 214 -0.54 7.21 -4.85
N VAL A 215 -1.35 7.18 -5.92
CA VAL A 215 -1.19 8.12 -7.04
C VAL A 215 -1.33 9.56 -6.54
N SER A 216 -2.34 9.86 -5.71
CA SER A 216 -2.47 11.18 -5.10
C SER A 216 -1.23 11.55 -4.27
N ARG A 217 -0.59 10.61 -3.58
CA ARG A 217 0.61 10.88 -2.78
C ARG A 217 1.82 11.17 -3.66
N ALA A 218 2.00 10.41 -4.74
CA ALA A 218 3.09 10.57 -5.70
C ALA A 218 3.00 11.92 -6.41
N LEU A 219 1.81 12.31 -6.89
CA LEU A 219 1.57 13.63 -7.50
C LEU A 219 1.79 14.79 -6.53
N ASN A 220 1.70 14.54 -5.22
CA ASN A 220 1.96 15.51 -4.17
C ASN A 220 3.40 15.49 -3.64
N MET A 221 4.34 14.81 -4.32
CA MET A 221 5.76 14.98 -4.01
C MET A 221 6.22 16.40 -4.33
N SER A 222 7.31 16.83 -3.71
CA SER A 222 7.91 18.16 -3.90
C SER A 222 8.52 18.32 -5.29
N ARG A 223 9.08 17.23 -5.82
CA ARG A 223 9.55 17.09 -7.19
C ARG A 223 8.97 15.81 -7.80
N ILE A 224 8.62 15.86 -9.08
CA ILE A 224 8.12 14.69 -9.82
C ILE A 224 8.82 14.56 -11.17
N THR A 225 9.17 13.33 -11.52
CA THR A 225 9.83 12.98 -12.79
C THR A 225 8.81 12.54 -13.85
N THR A 226 9.20 12.56 -15.12
CA THR A 226 8.38 12.05 -16.23
C THR A 226 7.97 10.59 -16.01
N ASP A 227 8.91 9.73 -15.60
CA ASP A 227 8.64 8.32 -15.34
C ASP A 227 7.61 8.13 -14.21
N GLN A 228 7.66 8.97 -13.17
CA GLN A 228 6.69 8.94 -12.07
C GLN A 228 5.31 9.41 -12.52
N LEU A 229 5.22 10.37 -13.45
CA LEU A 229 3.96 10.79 -14.06
C LEU A 229 3.39 9.70 -14.96
N VAL A 230 4.23 9.04 -15.75
CA VAL A 230 3.85 7.89 -16.58
C VAL A 230 3.40 6.73 -15.69
N TRP A 231 4.08 6.47 -14.58
CA TRP A 231 3.66 5.49 -13.58
C TRP A 231 2.27 5.84 -13.02
N CYS A 232 2.04 7.10 -12.65
CA CYS A 232 0.73 7.56 -12.17
C CYS A 232 -0.35 7.34 -13.23
N HIS A 233 -0.11 7.72 -14.49
CA HIS A 233 -1.04 7.50 -15.59
C HIS A 233 -1.34 6.01 -15.79
N ASN A 234 -0.30 5.17 -15.85
CA ASN A 234 -0.45 3.73 -16.02
C ASN A 234 -1.24 3.11 -14.87
N LYS A 235 -0.94 3.48 -13.62
CA LYS A 235 -1.65 3.00 -12.43
C LYS A 235 -3.13 3.38 -12.47
N LEU A 236 -3.46 4.61 -12.90
CA LEU A 236 -4.85 5.04 -13.08
C LEU A 236 -5.54 4.32 -14.22
N SER A 237 -4.89 4.16 -15.38
CA SER A 237 -5.46 3.57 -16.59
C SER A 237 -6.00 2.15 -16.38
N ARG A 238 -5.40 1.40 -15.46
CA ARG A 238 -5.81 0.04 -15.09
C ARG A 238 -7.14 -0.01 -14.35
N ILE A 239 -7.57 1.08 -13.71
CA ILE A 239 -8.82 1.15 -12.95
C ILE A 239 -9.95 1.59 -13.87
N ASN A 240 -10.66 0.62 -14.43
CA ASN A 240 -11.75 0.87 -15.39
C ASN A 240 -13.12 0.72 -14.73
N PHE A 241 -14.05 1.58 -15.15
CA PHE A 241 -15.43 1.58 -14.66
C PHE A 241 -16.35 1.21 -15.81
N VAL A 242 -16.90 0.00 -15.77
CA VAL A 242 -17.88 -0.48 -16.76
C VAL A 242 -19.23 -0.56 -16.06
N LYS A 243 -20.16 0.31 -16.45
CA LYS A 243 -21.45 0.50 -15.76
C LYS A 243 -21.24 0.86 -14.28
N ARG A 244 -21.65 -0.01 -13.35
CA ARG A 244 -21.47 0.15 -11.90
C ARG A 244 -20.40 -0.79 -11.31
N LYS A 245 -19.64 -1.50 -12.15
CA LYS A 245 -18.58 -2.42 -11.72
C LYS A 245 -17.19 -1.85 -12.00
N ILE A 246 -16.25 -2.19 -11.13
CA ILE A 246 -14.84 -1.89 -11.30
C ILE A 246 -14.16 -3.09 -11.94
N HIS A 247 -13.32 -2.80 -12.93
CA HIS A 247 -12.40 -3.75 -13.54
C HIS A 247 -10.99 -3.23 -13.34
N VAL A 248 -10.11 -4.08 -12.82
CA VAL A 248 -8.69 -3.76 -12.66
C VAL A 248 -7.88 -4.73 -13.48
N GLU A 249 -7.01 -4.22 -14.36
CA GLU A 249 -6.10 -5.06 -15.14
C GLU A 249 -4.96 -5.59 -14.23
N PRO A 250 -4.76 -6.92 -14.14
CA PRO A 250 -3.70 -7.49 -13.30
C PRO A 250 -2.34 -7.09 -13.82
N SER A 251 -1.51 -6.47 -12.99
CA SER A 251 -0.11 -6.21 -13.31
C SER A 251 0.64 -5.59 -12.14
N PHE A 252 1.87 -6.06 -11.94
CA PHE A 252 2.79 -5.51 -10.95
C PHE A 252 3.46 -4.26 -11.53
N LEU A 253 3.33 -3.09 -10.87
CA LEU A 253 3.91 -1.84 -11.38
C LEU A 253 4.81 -1.19 -10.33
N LEU A 254 6.10 -1.42 -10.48
CA LEU A 254 7.13 -0.81 -9.65
C LEU A 254 7.14 0.71 -9.82
N PHE A 255 7.17 1.41 -8.69
CA PHE A 255 7.34 2.86 -8.68
C PHE A 255 8.76 3.24 -9.13
N PRO A 256 8.92 4.19 -10.06
CA PRO A 256 10.24 4.66 -10.49
C PRO A 256 10.85 5.58 -9.43
N CYS A 257 11.98 5.13 -8.87
CA CYS A 257 12.75 5.80 -7.83
C CYS A 257 13.96 6.52 -8.41
#